data_AF-X1IW18-F1
#
_entry.id   AF-X1IW18-F1
#
_cell.length_a   1.000
_cell.length_b   1.000
_cell.length_c   1.000
_cell.angle_alpha   90.00
_cell.angle_beta   90.00
_cell.angle_gamma   90.00
#
_symmetry.space_group_name_H-M   'P 1'
#
loop_
_entity.id
_entity.type
_entity.pdbx_description
1 polymer ?
#
loop_
_entity_poly.entity_id
_entity_poly.type
_entity_poly.pdbx_seq_one_letter_code
_entity_poly.pdbx_strand_id
1 'polypeptide(L)'
;MEIMESEGLIRGQDNLKVYVMAEIPSNIICADIFSQFFDGFSIGSNDLTQLTYGVGRDNEKMIPLMNRYNYNTNSEAIRRSVSHLIKTAHEFGRKVGICGQAPSDDPDFLRF
;
A
#
# COMPACT_ATOMS: atom_id res chain seq x y z
N MET A 1 -9.14 5.11 15.80
CA MET A 1 -8.85 6.50 16.22
C MET A 1 -8.94 6.64 17.73
N GLU A 2 -9.96 6.05 18.38
CA GLU A 2 -10.15 6.10 19.85
C GLU A 2 -8.89 5.91 20.69
N ILE A 3 -8.07 4.89 20.39
CA ILE A 3 -6.80 4.66 21.13
C ILE A 3 -5.80 5.80 20.93
N MET A 4 -5.67 6.34 19.71
CA MET A 4 -4.77 7.48 19.48
C MET A 4 -5.27 8.70 20.25
N GLU A 5 -6.57 8.96 20.21
CA GLU A 5 -7.20 10.08 20.91
C GLU A 5 -7.08 9.96 22.43
N SER A 6 -7.23 8.75 23.00
CA SER A 6 -7.06 8.52 24.44
C SER A 6 -5.63 8.79 24.92
N GLU A 7 -4.64 8.62 24.03
CA GLU A 7 -3.24 8.95 24.27
C GLU A 7 -2.88 10.39 23.88
N GLY A 8 -3.87 11.24 23.56
CA GLY A 8 -3.69 12.64 23.19
C GLY A 8 -3.21 12.90 21.76
N LEU A 9 -3.16 11.88 20.90
CA LEU A 9 -2.78 11.97 19.49
C LEU A 9 -4.01 12.20 18.61
N ILE A 10 -4.48 13.45 18.56
CA ILE A 10 -5.71 13.83 17.86
C ILE A 10 -5.40 14.31 16.44
N ARG A 11 -5.99 13.65 15.43
CA ARG A 11 -5.83 14.03 14.02
C ARG A 11 -6.21 15.50 13.81
N GLY A 12 -5.31 16.27 13.21
CA GLY A 12 -5.50 17.69 12.91
C GLY A 12 -5.07 18.66 14.02
N GLN A 13 -4.92 18.19 15.27
CA GLN A 13 -4.34 18.99 16.34
C GLN A 13 -2.82 19.10 16.17
N ASP A 14 -2.25 20.28 16.40
CA ASP A 14 -0.82 20.56 16.22
C ASP A 14 -0.28 20.14 14.83
N ASN A 15 -1.16 20.19 13.83
CA ASN A 15 -0.92 19.75 12.47
C ASN A 15 -0.54 18.25 12.34
N LEU A 16 -0.89 17.42 13.33
CA LEU A 16 -0.75 15.97 13.27
C LEU A 16 -1.56 15.42 12.10
N LYS A 17 -0.90 14.65 11.23
CA LYS A 17 -1.51 13.92 10.12
C LYS A 17 -1.42 12.44 10.36
N VAL A 18 -2.48 11.72 10.06
CA VAL A 18 -2.55 10.27 10.25
C VAL A 18 -2.54 9.58 8.89
N TYR A 19 -1.53 8.75 8.67
CA TYR A 19 -1.38 7.96 7.45
C TYR A 19 -1.61 6.49 7.75
N VAL A 20 -2.07 5.74 6.75
CA VAL A 20 -2.21 4.29 6.82
C VAL A 20 -1.24 3.62 5.85
N MET A 21 -0.67 2.50 6.26
CA MET A 21 0.10 1.65 5.36
C MET A 21 -0.87 0.88 4.46
N ALA A 22 -0.86 1.16 3.16
CA ALA A 22 -1.69 0.50 2.17
C ALA A 22 -0.99 -0.79 1.70
N GLU A 23 -1.20 -1.85 2.46
CA GLU A 23 -0.53 -3.14 2.26
C GLU A 23 -1.49 -4.33 2.30
N ILE A 24 -2.70 -4.15 2.82
CA ILE A 24 -3.75 -5.16 2.76
C ILE A 24 -4.60 -4.90 1.51
N PRO A 25 -4.98 -5.91 0.72
CA PRO A 25 -5.84 -5.72 -0.46
C PRO A 25 -7.13 -4.94 -0.18
N SER A 26 -7.69 -5.04 1.03
CA SER A 26 -8.87 -4.26 1.44
C SER A 26 -8.60 -2.75 1.54
N ASN A 27 -7.38 -2.32 1.88
CA ASN A 27 -7.03 -0.89 1.87
C ASN A 27 -7.03 -0.32 0.45
N ILE A 28 -6.71 -1.16 -0.54
CA ILE A 28 -6.70 -0.78 -1.96
C ILE A 28 -8.13 -0.74 -2.49
N ILE A 29 -8.88 -1.84 -2.34
CA ILE A 29 -10.23 -1.98 -2.90
C ILE A 29 -11.19 -0.94 -2.32
N CYS A 30 -11.06 -0.62 -1.03
CA CYS A 30 -11.92 0.32 -0.33
C CYS A 30 -11.22 1.67 -0.06
N ALA A 31 -10.30 2.08 -0.95
CA ALA A 31 -9.48 3.28 -0.75
C ALA A 31 -10.31 4.56 -0.53
N ASP A 32 -11.50 4.65 -1.11
CA ASP A 32 -12.48 5.72 -0.92
C ASP A 32 -12.99 5.79 0.53
N ILE A 33 -13.31 4.64 1.12
CA ILE A 33 -13.74 4.53 2.52
C ILE A 33 -12.57 4.88 3.45
N PHE A 34 -11.39 4.30 3.21
CA PHE A 34 -10.19 4.58 4.01
C PHE A 34 -9.78 6.06 3.93
N SER A 35 -10.00 6.73 2.79
CA SER A 35 -9.71 8.16 2.61
C SER A 35 -10.54 9.08 3.51
N GLN A 36 -11.61 8.60 4.14
CA GLN A 36 -12.35 9.37 5.14
C GLN A 36 -11.60 9.43 6.47
N PHE A 37 -10.88 8.36 6.82
CA PHE A 37 -10.23 8.19 8.12
C PHE A 37 -8.76 8.68 8.13
N PHE A 38 -8.09 8.67 6.98
CA PHE A 38 -6.66 8.97 6.88
C PHE A 38 -6.38 10.23 6.03
N ASP A 39 -5.27 10.89 6.31
CA ASP A 39 -4.77 12.05 5.56
C ASP A 39 -3.97 11.63 4.32
N GLY A 40 -3.56 10.37 4.26
CA GLY A 40 -2.84 9.80 3.15
C GLY A 40 -2.50 8.33 3.36
N PHE A 41 -1.83 7.77 2.36
CA PHE A 41 -1.45 6.37 2.29
C PHE A 41 0.06 6.26 2.10
N SER A 42 0.65 5.21 2.66
CA SER A 42 2.01 4.77 2.36
C SER A 42 1.93 3.34 1.84
N ILE A 43 2.23 3.10 0.57
CA ILE A 43 2.14 1.77 -0.02
C ILE A 43 3.22 0.87 0.56
N GLY A 44 2.81 -0.26 1.15
CA GLY A 44 3.71 -1.34 1.55
C GLY A 44 3.74 -2.39 0.46
N SER A 45 4.58 -2.21 -0.57
CA SER A 45 4.52 -3.04 -1.79
C SER A 45 4.81 -4.52 -1.54
N ASN A 46 5.66 -4.81 -0.55
CA ASN A 46 6.03 -6.17 -0.18
C ASN A 46 4.82 -6.95 0.34
N ASP A 47 4.19 -6.45 1.39
CA ASP A 47 3.05 -7.13 2.02
C ASP A 47 1.81 -7.09 1.12
N LEU A 48 1.64 -6.02 0.35
CA LEU A 48 0.62 -5.99 -0.71
C LEU A 48 0.81 -7.13 -1.71
N THR A 49 2.05 -7.42 -2.12
CA THR A 49 2.35 -8.54 -3.03
C THR A 49 2.05 -9.88 -2.37
N GLN A 50 2.54 -10.08 -1.14
CA GLN A 50 2.36 -11.33 -0.40
C GLN A 50 0.88 -11.65 -0.20
N LEU A 51 0.08 -10.67 0.20
CA LEU A 51 -1.33 -10.85 0.50
C LEU A 51 -2.21 -10.90 -0.76
N THR A 52 -1.82 -10.22 -1.83
CA THR A 52 -2.55 -10.29 -3.11
C THR A 52 -2.40 -11.68 -3.75
N TYR A 53 -1.21 -12.27 -3.70
CA TYR A 53 -0.96 -13.57 -4.32
C TYR A 53 -1.04 -14.76 -3.35
N GLY A 54 -1.18 -14.50 -2.05
CA GLY A 54 -1.16 -15.55 -1.02
C GLY A 54 0.19 -16.26 -0.94
N VAL A 55 1.29 -15.52 -1.09
CA VAL A 55 2.66 -16.07 -1.14
C VAL A 55 3.51 -15.57 0.01
N GLY A 56 4.32 -16.45 0.59
CA GLY A 56 5.35 -16.08 1.56
C GLY A 56 6.70 -15.96 0.86
N ARG A 57 7.27 -14.76 0.82
CA ARG A 57 8.55 -14.51 0.13
C ARG A 57 9.75 -15.24 0.77
N ASP A 58 9.65 -15.51 2.07
CA ASP A 58 10.66 -16.22 2.86
C ASP A 58 10.44 -17.74 2.86
N ASN A 59 9.40 -18.23 2.16
CA ASN A 59 9.13 -19.65 2.02
C ASN A 59 9.86 -20.20 0.80
N GLU A 60 10.96 -20.92 1.04
CA GLU A 60 11.81 -21.52 -0.01
C GLU A 60 11.04 -22.39 -1.00
N LYS A 61 9.94 -23.04 -0.58
CA LYS A 61 9.09 -23.85 -1.47
C LYS A 61 8.24 -23.00 -2.41
N MET A 62 7.95 -21.75 -2.05
CA MET A 62 7.16 -20.82 -2.86
C MET A 62 8.02 -20.01 -3.84
N ILE A 63 9.29 -19.76 -3.53
CA ILE A 63 10.20 -18.97 -4.40
C ILE A 63 10.20 -19.48 -5.86
N PRO A 64 10.31 -20.79 -6.16
CA PRO A 64 10.26 -21.27 -7.54
C PRO A 64 8.92 -20.97 -8.23
N LEU A 65 7.80 -21.02 -7.50
CA LEU A 65 6.48 -20.70 -8.04
C LEU A 65 6.34 -19.20 -8.29
N MET A 66 6.79 -18.36 -7.35
CA MET A 66 6.78 -16.91 -7.49
C MET A 66 7.61 -16.47 -8.71
N ASN A 67 8.80 -17.05 -8.89
CA ASN A 67 9.64 -16.78 -10.05
C ASN A 67 8.98 -17.26 -11.35
N ARG A 68 8.40 -18.48 -11.35
CA ARG A 68 7.72 -19.05 -12.53
C ARG A 68 6.52 -18.22 -12.98
N TYR A 69 5.73 -17.71 -12.06
CA TYR A 69 4.52 -16.92 -12.36
C TYR A 69 4.76 -15.41 -12.30
N ASN A 70 6.01 -14.99 -12.07
CA ASN A 70 6.41 -13.58 -11.94
C ASN A 70 5.58 -12.82 -10.90
N TYR A 71 5.36 -13.42 -9.73
CA TYR A 71 4.70 -12.80 -8.58
C TYR A 71 5.70 -11.99 -7.76
N ASN A 72 5.71 -10.69 -7.99
CA ASN A 72 6.59 -9.72 -7.37
C ASN A 72 5.88 -8.35 -7.28
N THR A 73 6.61 -7.36 -6.77
CA THR A 73 6.11 -5.99 -6.57
C THR A 73 5.75 -5.27 -7.87
N ASN A 74 6.25 -5.70 -9.02
CA ASN A 74 5.97 -5.10 -10.33
C ASN A 74 4.98 -5.94 -11.18
N SER A 75 4.40 -7.00 -10.62
CA SER A 75 3.36 -7.75 -11.32
C SER A 75 2.14 -6.88 -11.62
N GLU A 76 1.41 -7.23 -12.69
CA GLU A 76 0.25 -6.47 -13.18
C GLU A 76 -0.82 -6.19 -12.10
N ALA A 77 -1.13 -7.17 -11.23
CA ALA A 77 -2.12 -6.97 -10.17
C ALA A 77 -1.66 -5.92 -9.15
N ILE A 78 -0.35 -5.82 -8.89
CA ILE A 78 0.22 -4.85 -7.94
C ILE A 78 0.27 -3.48 -8.61
N ARG A 79 0.68 -3.38 -9.88
CA ARG A 79 0.62 -2.13 -10.64
C ARG A 79 -0.79 -1.57 -10.68
N ARG A 80 -1.79 -2.39 -11.01
CA ARG A 80 -3.21 -1.98 -10.99
C ARG A 80 -3.69 -1.55 -9.62
N SER A 81 -3.27 -2.27 -8.57
CA SER A 81 -3.59 -1.91 -7.18
C SER A 81 -3.03 -0.54 -6.81
N VAL A 82 -1.75 -0.30 -7.14
CA VAL A 82 -1.06 0.98 -6.91
C VAL A 82 -1.74 2.11 -7.69
N SER A 83 -1.96 1.93 -9.00
CA SER A 83 -2.64 2.92 -9.85
C SER A 83 -4.06 3.22 -9.35
N HIS A 84 -4.81 2.21 -8.94
CA HIS A 84 -6.15 2.38 -8.36
C HIS A 84 -6.09 3.19 -7.07
N LEU A 85 -5.22 2.82 -6.13
CA LEU A 85 -5.07 3.54 -4.87
C LEU A 85 -4.69 5.00 -5.11
N ILE A 86 -3.69 5.27 -5.97
CA ILE A 86 -3.25 6.62 -6.29
C ILE A 86 -4.41 7.44 -6.84
N LYS A 87 -5.14 6.91 -7.82
CA LYS A 87 -6.27 7.60 -8.43
C LYS A 87 -7.35 7.89 -7.38
N THR A 88 -7.84 6.86 -6.69
CA THR A 88 -8.92 7.00 -5.71
C THR A 88 -8.52 7.94 -4.57
N ALA A 89 -7.32 7.81 -4.01
CA ALA A 89 -6.85 8.68 -2.94
C ALA A 89 -6.78 10.16 -3.37
N HIS A 90 -6.30 10.44 -4.59
CA HIS A 90 -6.23 11.80 -5.12
C HIS A 90 -7.62 12.42 -5.37
N GLU A 91 -8.64 11.64 -5.73
CA GLU A 91 -10.03 12.13 -5.83
C GLU A 91 -10.55 12.68 -4.49
N PHE A 92 -10.01 12.20 -3.36
CA PHE A 92 -10.31 12.67 -2.00
C PHE A 92 -9.24 13.64 -1.44
N GLY A 93 -8.31 14.11 -2.28
CA GLY A 93 -7.24 15.03 -1.87
C GLY A 93 -6.23 14.42 -0.90
N ARG A 94 -6.06 13.09 -0.90
CA ARG A 94 -5.14 12.37 -0.02
C ARG A 94 -3.80 12.16 -0.70
N LYS A 95 -2.70 12.31 0.06
CA LYS A 95 -1.36 12.05 -0.46
C LYS A 95 -1.08 10.55 -0.49
N VAL A 96 -0.34 10.09 -1.48
CA VAL A 96 0.13 8.71 -1.56
C VAL A 96 1.66 8.70 -1.67
N GLY A 97 2.31 8.03 -0.72
CA GLY A 97 3.71 7.68 -0.77
C GLY A 97 3.88 6.17 -0.97
N ILE A 98 5.12 5.74 -1.17
CA ILE A 98 5.48 4.33 -1.23
C ILE A 98 6.70 4.07 -0.36
N CYS A 99 6.65 2.98 0.40
CA CYS A 99 7.75 2.46 1.17
C CYS A 99 8.12 1.08 0.62
N GLY A 100 9.41 0.83 0.44
CA GLY A 100 9.92 -0.43 -0.11
C GLY A 100 10.98 -0.21 -1.17
N GLN A 101 11.65 -1.29 -1.54
CA GLN A 101 12.77 -1.24 -2.48
C GLN A 101 12.33 -1.19 -3.95
N ALA A 102 11.06 -1.50 -4.25
CA ALA A 102 10.59 -1.59 -5.65
C ALA A 102 10.89 -0.33 -6.50
N PRO A 103 10.69 0.92 -6.00
CA PRO A 103 11.11 2.13 -6.74
C PRO A 103 12.61 2.26 -6.98
N SER A 104 13.44 1.66 -6.11
CA SER A 104 14.90 1.72 -6.19
C SER A 104 15.47 0.60 -7.08
N ASP A 105 14.94 -0.60 -6.94
CA ASP A 105 15.43 -1.82 -7.60
C ASP A 105 14.92 -1.96 -9.03
N ASP A 106 13.74 -1.39 -9.33
CA ASP A 106 13.08 -1.52 -10.63
C ASP A 106 12.53 -0.16 -11.11
N PRO A 107 13.27 0.56 -11.96
CA PRO A 107 12.80 1.83 -12.52
C PRO A 107 11.51 1.71 -13.35
N ASP A 108 11.20 0.54 -13.91
CA ASP A 108 9.98 0.32 -14.70
C ASP A 108 8.73 0.17 -13.82
N PHE A 109 8.92 -0.10 -12.52
CA PHE A 109 7.85 -0.02 -11.54
C PHE A 109 7.24 1.40 -11.51
N LEU A 110 8.03 2.47 -11.69
CA LEU A 110 7.57 3.85 -11.60
C LEU A 110 6.68 4.32 -12.78
N ARG A 111 6.46 3.48 -13.79
CA ARG A 111 5.74 3.84 -15.01
C ARG A 111 4.24 3.49 -14.90
N PHE A 112 3.46 4.29 -14.18
CA PHE A 112 2.01 4.10 -14.00
C PHE A 112 1.18 4.98 -14.93
#